data_AF-A0A1W9N0S0-F1
#
_entry.id   AF-A0A1W9N0S0-F1
#
_cell.length_a   1.000
_cell.length_b   1.000
_cell.length_c   1.000
_cell.angle_alpha   90.00
_cell.angle_beta   90.00
_cell.angle_gamma   90.00
#
_symmetry.space_group_name_H-M   'P 1'
#
loop_
_entity.id
_entity.type
_entity.pdbx_description
1 polymer ?
#
loop_
_entity_poly.entity_id
_entity_poly.type
_entity_poly.pdbx_seq_one_letter_code
_entity_poly.pdbx_strand_id
1 'polypeptide(L)'
;MEKIPSFEQELKQYFREHRIAFDDNSASFKKLDFAFGDKDARRRFYFDAKEKRQRYARQNWSAADHIPGDHLFIMDDLAARKILAYAPNSGLVIRDNICRKYFFFSVVDLYLMPRKRVNREIRKNVNGFKGKWLIDLRNGQCCDTVAEIFAAIETYLNRREDIFLNILECYGKYSGEEIPAAGITRRPEHWSVDVRETR
;
A
#
# COMPACT_ATOMS: atom_id res chain seq x y z
N MET A 1 5.91 3.90 31.56
CA MET A 1 5.43 4.12 30.16
C MET A 1 4.60 2.91 29.77
N GLU A 2 3.32 3.11 29.44
CA GLU A 2 2.51 2.04 28.87
C GLU A 2 3.12 1.55 27.56
N LYS A 3 3.21 0.24 27.41
CA LYS A 3 3.77 -0.39 26.22
C LYS A 3 2.69 -0.35 25.14
N ILE A 4 2.84 0.56 24.17
CA ILE A 4 1.96 0.60 23.00
C ILE A 4 2.01 -0.80 22.33
N PRO A 5 0.87 -1.49 22.16
CA PRO A 5 0.85 -2.80 21.51
C PRO A 5 1.39 -2.69 20.08
N SER A 6 2.01 -3.74 19.56
CA SER A 6 2.44 -3.74 18.16
C SER A 6 1.23 -3.62 17.23
N PHE A 7 1.43 -3.08 16.03
CA PHE A 7 0.34 -2.94 15.08
C PHE A 7 -0.31 -4.29 14.71
N GLU A 8 0.50 -5.35 14.67
CA GLU A 8 0.00 -6.72 14.53
C GLU A 8 -1.01 -7.11 15.62
N GLN A 9 -0.72 -6.80 16.88
CA GLN A 9 -1.61 -7.12 18.00
C GLN A 9 -2.86 -6.24 18.00
N GLU A 10 -2.72 -4.97 17.62
CA GLU A 10 -3.84 -4.06 17.44
C GLU A 10 -4.82 -4.55 16.36
N LEU A 11 -4.32 -5.02 15.21
CA LEU A 11 -5.14 -5.62 14.16
C LEU A 11 -5.83 -6.91 14.65
N LYS A 12 -5.10 -7.80 15.33
CA LYS A 12 -5.67 -9.02 15.93
C LYS A 12 -6.76 -8.72 16.94
N GLN A 13 -6.58 -7.68 17.75
CA GLN A 13 -7.59 -7.22 18.69
C GLN A 13 -8.83 -6.70 17.95
N TYR A 14 -8.64 -5.84 16.95
CA TYR A 14 -9.73 -5.32 16.14
C TYR A 14 -10.57 -6.44 15.49
N PHE A 15 -9.92 -7.43 14.87
CA PHE A 15 -10.60 -8.59 14.28
C PHE A 15 -11.45 -9.35 15.31
N ARG A 16 -10.91 -9.58 16.52
CA ARG A 16 -11.63 -10.30 17.59
C ARG A 16 -12.82 -9.50 18.13
N GLU A 17 -12.62 -8.22 18.41
CA GLU A 17 -13.66 -7.32 18.93
C GLU A 17 -14.85 -7.22 17.97
N HIS A 18 -14.58 -7.18 16.67
CA HIS A 18 -15.59 -7.07 15.62
C HIS A 18 -16.07 -8.44 15.08
N ARG A 19 -15.59 -9.55 15.66
CA ARG A 19 -15.93 -10.93 15.24
C ARG A 19 -15.70 -11.20 13.75
N ILE A 20 -14.67 -10.59 13.19
CA ILE A 20 -14.28 -10.78 11.79
C ILE A 20 -13.37 -12.02 11.71
N ALA A 21 -13.77 -13.01 10.92
CA ALA A 21 -12.93 -14.17 10.64
C ALA A 21 -11.72 -13.76 9.78
N PHE A 22 -10.51 -14.17 10.19
CA PHE A 22 -9.27 -13.82 9.51
C PHE A 22 -8.24 -14.94 9.56
N ASP A 23 -7.34 -14.97 8.58
CA ASP A 23 -6.11 -15.76 8.62
C ASP A 23 -4.98 -14.91 9.20
N ASP A 24 -4.29 -15.45 10.20
CA ASP A 24 -3.06 -14.89 10.75
C ASP A 24 -1.85 -15.62 10.15
N ASN A 25 -1.13 -14.94 9.27
CA ASN A 25 0.11 -15.45 8.68
C ASN A 25 1.30 -14.54 9.02
N SER A 26 1.25 -13.77 10.12
CA SER A 26 2.32 -12.81 10.46
C SER A 26 3.69 -13.47 10.72
N ALA A 27 3.70 -14.76 11.03
CA ALA A 27 4.92 -15.57 11.16
C ALA A 27 5.42 -16.16 9.81
N SER A 28 4.68 -15.97 8.70
CA SER A 28 4.99 -16.59 7.41
C SER A 28 5.98 -15.78 6.58
N PHE A 29 7.06 -16.44 6.17
CA PHE A 29 7.98 -15.85 5.19
C PHE A 29 7.45 -15.86 3.75
N LYS A 30 6.34 -16.56 3.46
CA LYS A 30 5.83 -16.74 2.08
C LYS A 30 4.49 -16.06 1.83
N LYS A 31 3.65 -15.92 2.84
CA LYS A 31 2.32 -15.28 2.73
C LYS A 31 2.38 -13.80 3.12
N LEU A 32 1.27 -13.11 2.88
CA LEU A 32 0.98 -11.78 3.44
C LEU A 32 0.47 -11.94 4.87
N ASP A 33 0.74 -10.96 5.73
CA ASP A 33 0.52 -11.05 7.17
C ASP A 33 -0.92 -11.43 7.55
N PHE A 34 -1.93 -10.88 6.86
CA PHE A 34 -3.34 -11.11 7.16
C PHE A 34 -4.19 -11.34 5.92
N ALA A 35 -5.29 -12.07 6.10
CA ALA A 35 -6.36 -12.15 5.11
C ALA A 35 -7.73 -12.21 5.79
N PHE A 36 -8.76 -11.60 5.20
CA PHE A 36 -10.14 -11.66 5.71
C PHE A 36 -11.16 -11.55 4.57
N GLY A 37 -12.43 -11.78 4.88
CA GLY A 37 -13.54 -11.70 3.93
C GLY A 37 -13.83 -13.00 3.19
N ASP A 38 -14.85 -12.95 2.34
CA ASP A 38 -15.45 -14.12 1.69
C ASP A 38 -14.68 -14.53 0.43
N LYS A 39 -14.18 -15.77 0.45
CA LYS A 39 -13.46 -16.37 -0.67
C LYS A 39 -14.38 -16.70 -1.84
N ASP A 40 -15.59 -17.16 -1.55
CA ASP A 40 -16.55 -17.64 -2.54
C ASP A 40 -17.15 -16.46 -3.31
N ALA A 41 -17.39 -15.34 -2.62
CA ALA A 41 -17.77 -14.07 -3.25
C ALA A 41 -16.60 -13.37 -3.97
N ARG A 42 -15.38 -13.95 -4.02
CA ARG A 42 -14.16 -13.30 -4.55
C ARG A 42 -13.88 -11.93 -3.93
N ARG A 43 -14.23 -11.76 -2.66
CA ARG A 43 -14.04 -10.55 -1.84
C ARG A 43 -13.02 -10.73 -0.72
N ARG A 44 -12.35 -11.89 -0.67
CA ARG A 44 -11.25 -12.12 0.25
C ARG A 44 -10.10 -11.17 -0.06
N PHE A 45 -9.68 -10.41 0.94
CA PHE A 45 -8.63 -9.40 0.85
C PHE A 45 -7.41 -9.83 1.66
N TYR A 46 -6.22 -9.62 1.10
CA TYR A 46 -4.94 -10.03 1.68
C TYR A 46 -4.03 -8.82 1.86
N PHE A 47 -3.40 -8.65 3.02
CA PHE A 47 -2.54 -7.49 3.22
C PHE A 47 -1.33 -7.76 4.09
N ASP A 48 -0.28 -7.00 3.80
CA ASP A 48 0.93 -6.93 4.62
C ASP A 48 0.75 -5.79 5.64
N ALA A 49 1.08 -6.03 6.91
CA ALA A 49 1.02 -5.02 7.95
C ALA A 49 2.43 -4.54 8.31
N LYS A 50 2.62 -3.23 8.37
CA LYS A 50 3.92 -2.63 8.69
C LYS A 50 3.81 -1.48 9.67
N GLU A 51 4.91 -1.21 10.35
CA GLU A 51 4.95 -0.22 11.41
C GLU A 51 6.17 0.68 11.24
N LYS A 52 5.95 1.98 11.13
CA LYS A 52 7.01 2.99 11.15
C LYS A 52 7.19 3.46 12.60
N ARG A 53 8.23 2.93 13.24
CA ARG A 53 8.52 3.18 14.66
C ARG A 53 9.46 4.37 14.91
N GLN A 54 10.22 4.76 13.89
CA GLN A 54 11.28 5.77 14.01
C GLN A 54 11.51 6.49 12.68
N ARG A 55 12.06 7.70 12.76
CA ARG A 55 12.46 8.47 11.56
C ARG A 55 13.65 7.77 10.90
N TYR A 56 13.71 7.79 9.58
CA TYR A 56 14.85 7.24 8.85
C TYR A 56 16.02 8.24 8.86
N ALA A 57 17.24 7.75 9.05
CA ALA A 57 18.44 8.56 8.92
C ALA A 57 18.63 8.97 7.45
N ARG A 58 18.39 10.25 7.12
CA ARG A 58 18.38 10.76 5.73
C ARG A 58 19.66 10.48 4.95
N GLN A 59 20.82 10.54 5.61
CA GLN A 59 22.11 10.25 5.01
C GLN A 59 22.20 8.86 4.34
N ASN A 60 21.39 7.90 4.78
CA ASN A 60 21.36 6.55 4.22
C ASN A 60 20.40 6.42 3.02
N TRP A 61 19.67 7.49 2.68
CA TRP A 61 18.53 7.47 1.75
C TRP A 61 18.43 8.76 0.91
N SER A 62 19.56 9.29 0.43
CA SER A 62 19.61 10.52 -0.40
C SER A 62 18.72 10.45 -1.65
N ALA A 63 18.47 9.25 -2.17
CA ALA A 63 17.53 9.05 -3.29
C ALA A 63 16.07 9.44 -2.97
N ALA A 64 15.74 9.74 -1.71
CA ALA A 64 14.45 10.23 -1.25
C ALA A 64 14.48 11.69 -0.76
N ASP A 65 15.45 12.51 -1.17
CA ASP A 65 15.57 13.90 -0.69
C ASP A 65 14.34 14.77 -0.96
N HIS A 66 13.57 14.45 -2.02
CA HIS A 66 12.29 15.07 -2.36
C HIS A 66 11.13 14.67 -1.44
N ILE A 67 11.27 13.62 -0.62
CA ILE A 67 10.24 13.14 0.30
C ILE A 67 10.55 13.66 1.72
N PRO A 68 9.65 14.44 2.36
CA PRO A 68 9.81 14.83 3.75
C PRO A 68 9.99 13.59 4.66
N GLY A 69 10.91 13.66 5.63
CA GLY A 69 11.27 12.49 6.44
C GLY A 69 10.10 11.89 7.22
N ASP A 70 9.09 12.68 7.51
CA ASP A 70 7.87 12.25 8.21
C ASP A 70 6.95 11.44 7.31
N HIS A 71 7.03 11.66 6.00
CA HIS A 71 6.25 10.94 5.00
C HIS A 71 7.04 9.84 4.29
N LEU A 72 8.36 9.78 4.45
CA LEU A 72 9.17 8.70 3.89
C LEU A 72 8.83 7.38 4.60
N PHE A 73 8.51 6.36 3.80
CA PHE A 73 8.44 4.97 4.24
C PHE A 73 9.32 4.07 3.36
N ILE A 74 9.97 3.08 3.98
CA ILE A 74 10.90 2.19 3.29
C ILE A 74 10.40 0.76 3.36
N MET A 75 10.02 0.22 2.21
CA MET A 75 9.49 -1.13 2.04
C MET A 75 10.53 -2.05 1.38
N ASP A 76 10.50 -3.35 1.70
CA ASP A 76 11.22 -4.37 0.94
C ASP A 76 10.56 -4.64 -0.41
N ASP A 77 11.35 -4.72 -1.48
CA ASP A 77 10.92 -5.09 -2.84
C ASP A 77 10.22 -6.47 -2.86
N LEU A 78 10.62 -7.37 -1.94
CA LEU A 78 9.94 -8.66 -1.76
C LEU A 78 8.53 -8.51 -1.17
N ALA A 79 8.30 -7.56 -0.26
CA ALA A 79 6.96 -7.33 0.30
C ALA A 79 6.01 -6.81 -0.79
N ALA A 80 6.47 -5.85 -1.60
CA ALA A 80 5.71 -5.38 -2.76
C ALA A 80 5.33 -6.53 -3.71
N ARG A 81 6.31 -7.37 -4.10
CA ARG A 81 6.04 -8.53 -4.98
C ARG A 81 5.07 -9.54 -4.37
N LYS A 82 5.11 -9.76 -3.06
CA LYS A 82 4.10 -10.60 -2.39
C LYS A 82 2.73 -9.97 -2.49
N ILE A 83 2.60 -8.67 -2.28
CA ILE A 83 1.31 -7.96 -2.43
C ILE A 83 0.76 -8.17 -3.85
N LEU A 84 1.60 -7.99 -4.87
CA LEU A 84 1.21 -8.24 -6.27
C LEU A 84 0.78 -9.68 -6.55
N ALA A 85 1.41 -10.66 -5.91
CA ALA A 85 1.06 -12.07 -6.09
C ALA A 85 -0.37 -12.41 -5.59
N TYR A 86 -0.98 -11.55 -4.78
CA TYR A 86 -2.36 -11.68 -4.29
C TYR A 86 -3.32 -10.67 -4.93
N ALA A 87 -2.89 -9.99 -6.00
CA ALA A 87 -3.74 -9.08 -6.75
C ALA A 87 -4.98 -9.82 -7.35
N PRO A 88 -6.11 -9.13 -7.55
CA PRO A 88 -6.33 -7.71 -7.28
C PRO A 88 -6.72 -7.39 -5.83
N ASN A 89 -7.07 -8.39 -5.00
CA ASN A 89 -7.58 -8.13 -3.65
C ASN A 89 -6.44 -8.11 -2.62
N SER A 90 -5.50 -7.18 -2.80
CA SER A 90 -4.40 -7.05 -1.86
C SER A 90 -3.94 -5.62 -1.64
N GLY A 91 -3.16 -5.43 -0.57
CA GLY A 91 -2.62 -4.12 -0.23
C GLY A 91 -1.59 -4.14 0.90
N LEU A 92 -1.20 -2.95 1.31
CA LEU A 92 -0.31 -2.64 2.42
C LEU A 92 -1.05 -1.76 3.41
N VAL A 93 -0.97 -2.11 4.70
CA VAL A 93 -1.41 -1.24 5.79
C VAL A 93 -0.20 -0.85 6.65
N ILE A 94 -0.10 0.43 6.97
CA ILE A 94 1.01 0.97 7.75
C ILE A 94 0.45 1.71 8.95
N ARG A 95 0.97 1.42 10.15
CA ARG A 95 0.85 2.33 11.29
C ARG A 95 2.11 3.19 11.40
N ASP A 96 1.95 4.49 11.31
CA ASP A 96 3.04 5.45 11.56
C ASP A 96 2.96 5.94 13.01
N ASN A 97 3.81 5.37 13.86
CA ASN A 97 3.84 5.73 15.29
C ASN A 97 4.37 7.15 15.52
N ILE A 98 5.05 7.75 14.54
CA ILE A 98 5.64 9.09 14.65
C ILE A 98 4.55 10.13 14.52
N CYS A 99 3.73 9.98 13.48
CA CYS A 99 2.63 10.90 13.18
C CYS A 99 1.30 10.47 13.78
N ARG A 100 1.23 9.27 14.39
CA ARG A 100 0.01 8.66 14.96
C ARG A 100 -1.12 8.56 13.93
N LYS A 101 -0.78 8.08 12.74
CA LYS A 101 -1.70 7.87 11.62
C LYS A 101 -1.56 6.47 11.08
N TYR A 102 -2.57 6.04 10.35
CA TYR A 102 -2.56 4.82 9.58
C TYR A 102 -2.62 5.15 8.11
N PHE A 103 -2.08 4.27 7.28
CA PHE A 103 -2.11 4.42 5.83
C PHE A 103 -2.52 3.11 5.19
N PHE A 104 -3.44 3.20 4.24
CA PHE A 104 -3.81 2.10 3.36
C PHE A 104 -3.32 2.38 1.93
N PHE A 105 -2.68 1.37 1.34
CA PHE A 105 -2.38 1.32 -0.07
C PHE A 105 -2.98 0.03 -0.63
N SER A 106 -3.92 0.13 -1.56
CA SER A 106 -4.27 -1.00 -2.41
C SER A 106 -3.08 -1.41 -3.28
N VAL A 107 -3.15 -2.59 -3.89
CA VAL A 107 -2.14 -3.03 -4.87
C VAL A 107 -2.03 -2.04 -6.03
N VAL A 108 -3.11 -1.37 -6.42
CA VAL A 108 -3.08 -0.36 -7.49
C VAL A 108 -2.34 0.88 -7.02
N ASP A 109 -2.68 1.42 -5.84
CA ASP A 109 -1.96 2.57 -5.26
C ASP A 109 -0.47 2.30 -5.20
N LEU A 110 -0.09 1.14 -4.68
CA LEU A 110 1.30 0.76 -4.44
C LEU A 110 2.12 0.69 -5.73
N TYR A 111 1.51 0.23 -6.83
CA TYR A 111 2.21 0.00 -8.09
C TYR A 111 2.15 1.17 -9.06
N LEU A 112 1.12 2.01 -8.97
CA LEU A 112 0.97 3.19 -9.82
C LEU A 112 1.56 4.47 -9.20
N MET A 113 1.71 4.55 -7.87
CA MET A 113 2.31 5.73 -7.26
C MET A 113 3.79 5.93 -7.66
N PRO A 114 4.25 7.20 -7.71
CA PRO A 114 5.66 7.54 -7.78
C PRO A 114 6.43 6.89 -6.63
N ARG A 115 7.55 6.25 -6.97
CA ARG A 115 8.44 5.61 -6.02
C ARG A 115 9.86 5.54 -6.55
N LYS A 116 10.83 5.46 -5.65
CA LYS A 116 12.22 5.17 -6.01
C LYS A 116 12.61 3.77 -5.53
N ARG A 117 13.08 2.92 -6.44
CA ARG A 117 13.71 1.65 -6.09
C ARG A 117 15.21 1.88 -5.90
N VAL A 118 15.75 1.38 -4.78
CA VAL A 118 17.18 1.42 -4.46
C VAL A 118 17.67 0.04 -4.04
N ASN A 119 18.97 -0.21 -4.20
CA ASN A 119 19.61 -1.42 -3.72
C ASN A 119 20.35 -1.11 -2.41
N ARG A 120 20.07 -1.86 -1.35
CA ARG A 120 20.74 -1.72 -0.05
C ARG A 120 21.66 -2.91 0.20
N GLU A 121 22.92 -2.62 0.48
CA GLU A 121 23.86 -3.65 0.95
C GLU A 121 23.34 -4.35 2.21
N ILE A 122 23.46 -5.67 2.22
CA ILE A 122 23.27 -6.49 3.40
C ILE A 122 24.55 -7.28 3.68
N ARG A 123 25.02 -7.15 4.91
CA ARG A 123 26.14 -7.93 5.45
C ARG A 123 25.56 -8.83 6.54
N LYS A 124 25.05 -9.98 6.12
CA LYS A 124 24.63 -11.08 7.02
C LYS A 124 25.51 -12.29 6.70
N ASN A 125 24.96 -13.49 6.73
CA ASN A 125 25.66 -14.74 6.39
C ASN A 125 26.19 -14.78 4.95
N VAL A 126 25.67 -13.91 4.07
CA VAL A 126 26.13 -13.72 2.68
C VAL A 126 26.13 -12.22 2.39
N ASN A 127 27.16 -11.73 1.69
CA ASN A 127 27.18 -10.38 1.14
C ASN A 127 26.23 -10.29 -0.05
N GLY A 128 25.33 -9.31 -0.06
CA GLY A 128 24.41 -9.12 -1.17
C GLY A 128 23.65 -7.81 -1.10
N PHE A 129 22.66 -7.67 -1.99
CA PHE A 129 21.79 -6.51 -2.04
C PHE A 129 20.33 -6.89 -1.80
N LYS A 130 19.61 -6.05 -1.06
CA LYS A 130 18.15 -6.08 -0.99
C LYS A 130 17.58 -4.90 -1.76
N GLY A 131 16.62 -5.16 -2.63
CA GLY A 131 15.79 -4.12 -3.23
C GLY A 131 14.91 -3.47 -2.15
N LYS A 132 14.88 -2.14 -2.15
CA LYS A 132 14.04 -1.33 -1.27
C LYS A 132 13.24 -0.33 -2.10
N TRP A 133 12.00 -0.10 -1.71
CA TRP A 133 11.16 0.96 -2.26
C TRP A 133 11.13 2.11 -1.25
N LEU A 134 11.42 3.31 -1.74
CA LEU A 134 11.25 4.57 -1.02
C LEU A 134 9.92 5.15 -1.51
N ILE A 135 8.95 5.22 -0.60
CA ILE A 135 7.58 5.62 -0.91
C ILE A 135 7.18 6.82 -0.04
N ASP A 136 6.28 7.64 -0.56
CA ASP A 136 5.69 8.77 0.16
C ASP A 136 4.33 8.35 0.73
N LEU A 137 4.20 8.39 2.06
CA LEU A 137 2.97 8.01 2.77
C LEU A 137 1.76 8.84 2.35
N ARG A 138 1.98 10.06 1.84
CA ARG A 138 0.90 10.93 1.34
C ARG A 138 0.21 10.39 0.08
N ASN A 139 0.82 9.43 -0.60
CA ASN A 139 0.24 8.77 -1.77
C ASN A 139 -0.74 7.64 -1.39
N GLY A 140 -0.85 7.30 -0.10
CA GLY A 140 -1.81 6.33 0.40
C GLY A 140 -3.02 7.02 1.01
N GLN A 141 -4.07 6.25 1.24
CA GLN A 141 -5.22 6.74 1.99
C GLN A 141 -4.84 6.86 3.47
N CYS A 142 -4.86 8.10 3.98
CA CYS A 142 -4.60 8.41 5.38
C CYS A 142 -5.85 8.10 6.22
N CYS A 143 -5.66 7.40 7.33
CA CYS A 143 -6.71 7.00 8.27
C CYS A 143 -6.28 7.35 9.70
N ASP A 144 -7.24 7.72 10.53
CA ASP A 144 -7.06 8.05 11.95
C ASP A 144 -7.22 6.85 12.86
N THR A 145 -7.95 5.84 12.40
CA THR A 145 -8.27 4.64 13.16
C THR A 145 -8.08 3.37 12.34
N VAL A 146 -7.93 2.24 13.02
CA VAL A 146 -7.94 0.92 12.36
C VAL A 146 -9.28 0.68 11.64
N ALA A 147 -10.40 1.13 12.22
CA ALA A 147 -11.72 1.00 11.59
C ALA A 147 -11.78 1.69 10.21
N GLU A 148 -11.16 2.86 10.07
CA GLU A 148 -11.08 3.56 8.78
C GLU A 148 -10.23 2.82 7.75
N ILE A 149 -9.21 2.05 8.16
CA ILE A 149 -8.47 1.16 7.24
C ILE A 149 -9.42 0.11 6.67
N PHE A 150 -10.25 -0.52 7.50
CA PHE A 150 -11.20 -1.53 7.04
C PHE A 150 -12.29 -0.92 6.15
N ALA A 151 -12.78 0.28 6.48
CA ALA A 151 -13.70 1.03 5.62
C ALA A 151 -13.07 1.38 4.25
N ALA A 152 -11.78 1.74 4.23
CA ALA A 152 -11.03 1.99 3.00
C ALA A 152 -10.89 0.72 2.14
N ILE A 153 -10.56 -0.42 2.75
CA ILE A 153 -10.49 -1.71 2.07
C ILE A 153 -11.86 -2.09 1.48
N GLU A 154 -12.94 -1.91 2.23
CA GLU A 154 -14.29 -2.21 1.77
C GLU A 154 -14.70 -1.31 0.60
N THR A 155 -14.36 -0.01 0.66
CA THR A 155 -14.56 0.92 -0.44
C THR A 155 -13.78 0.48 -1.69
N TYR A 156 -12.52 0.07 -1.52
CA TYR A 156 -11.71 -0.47 -2.62
C TYR A 156 -12.34 -1.73 -3.23
N LEU A 157 -12.78 -2.69 -2.42
CA LEU A 157 -13.43 -3.92 -2.89
C LEU A 157 -14.72 -3.62 -3.67
N ASN A 158 -15.50 -2.63 -3.24
CA ASN A 158 -16.73 -2.20 -3.91
C ASN A 158 -16.47 -1.46 -5.22
N ARG A 159 -15.35 -0.77 -5.36
CA ARG A 159 -14.96 -0.01 -6.56
C ARG A 159 -13.97 -0.76 -7.46
N ARG A 160 -13.60 -1.99 -7.11
CA ARG A 160 -12.50 -2.73 -7.76
C ARG A 160 -12.68 -2.85 -9.27
N GLU A 161 -13.89 -3.21 -9.71
CA GLU A 161 -14.15 -3.35 -11.15
C GLU A 161 -13.91 -2.03 -11.88
N ASP A 162 -14.44 -0.93 -11.33
CA ASP A 162 -14.24 0.39 -11.90
C ASP A 162 -12.77 0.78 -11.94
N ILE A 163 -12.05 0.60 -10.83
CA ILE A 163 -10.62 0.95 -10.71
C ILE A 163 -9.77 0.25 -11.77
N PHE A 164 -10.05 -1.01 -12.07
CA PHE A 164 -9.22 -1.78 -13.01
C PHE A 164 -9.69 -1.69 -14.46
N LEU A 165 -10.99 -1.53 -14.70
CA LEU A 165 -11.58 -1.77 -16.00
C LEU A 165 -12.36 -0.59 -16.57
N ASN A 166 -12.91 0.31 -15.73
CA ASN A 166 -13.86 1.33 -16.19
C ASN A 166 -13.35 2.78 -16.01
N ILE A 167 -12.45 3.04 -15.07
CA ILE A 167 -11.83 4.36 -14.84
C ILE A 167 -10.63 4.51 -15.77
N LEU A 168 -10.64 5.58 -16.57
CA LEU A 168 -9.59 5.90 -17.55
C LEU A 168 -8.80 7.13 -17.16
N GLU A 169 -9.34 7.94 -16.24
CA GLU A 169 -8.61 8.98 -15.59
C GLU A 169 -7.34 8.42 -14.93
N CYS A 170 -6.32 9.28 -14.81
CA CYS A 170 -5.16 8.97 -14.00
C CYS A 170 -5.62 8.47 -12.62
N TYR A 171 -5.22 7.25 -12.28
CA TYR A 171 -5.61 6.65 -11.02
C TYR A 171 -4.89 7.35 -9.86
N GLY A 172 -5.69 7.86 -8.92
CA GLY A 172 -5.18 8.59 -7.76
C GLY A 172 -4.69 10.01 -8.08
N LYS A 173 -4.21 10.69 -7.04
CA LYS A 173 -3.54 11.98 -7.15
C LYS A 173 -2.29 11.92 -6.28
N TYR A 174 -1.13 11.87 -6.91
CA TYR A 174 0.11 11.65 -6.19
C TYR A 174 0.82 12.95 -5.80
N SER A 175 1.53 12.89 -4.67
CA SER A 175 2.31 13.99 -4.13
C SER A 175 3.38 14.45 -5.13
N GLY A 176 3.34 15.72 -5.50
CA GLY A 176 4.25 16.33 -6.47
C GLY A 176 3.88 16.10 -7.93
N GLU A 177 2.72 15.48 -8.21
CA GLU A 177 2.22 15.30 -9.56
C GLU A 177 1.23 16.40 -9.95
N GLU A 178 1.39 16.94 -11.16
CA GLU A 178 0.42 17.79 -11.82
C GLU A 178 -0.28 16.99 -12.92
N ILE A 179 -1.58 16.74 -12.77
CA ILE A 179 -2.40 16.09 -13.79
C ILE A 179 -3.16 17.20 -14.53
N PRO A 180 -2.88 17.43 -15.83
CA PRO A 180 -3.63 18.39 -16.63
C PRO A 180 -5.12 18.02 -16.70
N ALA A 181 -6.01 18.99 -16.93
CA ALA A 181 -7.46 18.77 -16.97
C ALA A 181 -7.89 17.65 -17.94
N ALA A 182 -7.19 17.47 -19.07
CA ALA A 182 -7.44 16.41 -20.04
C ALA A 182 -7.09 14.98 -19.56
N GLY A 183 -6.39 14.84 -18.42
CA GLY A 183 -6.09 13.58 -17.76
C GLY A 183 -7.13 13.14 -16.71
N ILE A 184 -8.11 14.00 -16.40
CA ILE A 184 -9.10 13.80 -15.31
C ILE A 184 -10.53 13.61 -15.88
N THR A 185 -10.72 13.60 -17.20
CA THR A 185 -12.06 13.49 -17.79
C THR A 185 -12.03 12.65 -19.05
N ARG A 186 -11.78 11.34 -18.92
CA ARG A 186 -11.76 10.41 -20.06
C ARG A 186 -12.86 9.38 -19.89
N ARG A 187 -13.78 9.35 -20.85
CA ARG A 187 -14.91 8.40 -20.85
C ARG A 187 -14.69 7.29 -21.90
N PRO A 188 -15.27 6.11 -21.69
CA PRO A 188 -15.21 4.99 -22.64
C PRO A 188 -15.60 5.33 -24.09
N GLU A 189 -16.47 6.32 -24.25
CA GLU A 189 -17.00 6.81 -25.52
C GLU A 189 -15.89 7.41 -26.42
N HIS A 190 -14.79 7.89 -25.82
CA HIS A 190 -13.66 8.50 -26.53
C HIS A 190 -12.61 7.47 -27.00
N TRP A 191 -12.79 6.17 -26.70
CA TRP A 191 -11.81 5.11 -26.96
C TRP A 191 -11.48 4.85 -28.43
N SER A 192 -12.44 5.03 -29.32
CA SER A 192 -12.25 4.75 -30.75
C SER A 192 -11.19 5.64 -31.40
N VAL A 193 -10.96 6.83 -30.83
CA VAL A 193 -9.95 7.79 -31.28
C VAL A 193 -8.56 7.37 -30.79
N ASP A 194 -8.41 7.10 -29.49
CA ASP A 194 -7.11 6.75 -28.88
C ASP A 194 -6.51 5.44 -29.44
N VAL A 195 -7.34 4.41 -29.67
CA VAL A 195 -6.86 3.14 -30.26
C VAL A 195 -6.35 3.32 -31.69
N ARG A 196 -6.91 4.29 -32.45
CA ARG A 196 -6.44 4.62 -33.80
C ARG A 196 -5.16 5.44 -33.80
N GLU A 197 -4.90 6.25 -32.78
CA GLU A 197 -3.70 7.10 -32.71
C GLU A 197 -2.48 6.40 -32.06
N THR A 198 -2.70 5.28 -31.36
CA THR A 198 -1.63 4.54 -30.67
C THR A 198 -1.14 3.29 -31.44
N ARG A 199 -1.62 3.07 -32.67
CA ARG A 199 -1.21 1.99 -33.58
C ARG A 199 -0.82 2.55 -34.93
#